data_AF-A0A387AQA3-F1
#
_entry.id   AF-A0A387AQA3-F1
#
_cell.length_a   1.000
_cell.length_b   1.000
_cell.length_c   1.000
_cell.angle_alpha   90.00
_cell.angle_beta   90.00
_cell.angle_gamma   90.00
#
_symmetry.space_group_name_H-M   'P 1'
#
loop_
_entity.id
_entity.type
_entity.pdbx_description
1 polymer ?
#
loop_
_entity_poly.entity_id
_entity_poly.type
_entity_poly.pdbx_seq_one_letter_code
_entity_poly.pdbx_strand_id
1 'polypeptide(L)'
;MWNIIAILLIIFAIYEAVRSLRDRGVIRDILNDRPSVQKIREIISSANGDDAQIVKEIRNEFNIHRYPAIRLFADVRKMKKL
;
A
#
# COMPACT_ATOMS: atom_id res chain seq x y z
N MET A 1 16.26 -14.30 -31.73
CA MET A 1 14.90 -14.00 -31.22
C MET A 1 14.71 -14.43 -29.76
N TRP A 2 15.01 -15.69 -29.40
CA TRP A 2 14.89 -16.17 -28.01
C TRP A 2 15.69 -15.39 -26.96
N ASN A 3 16.92 -14.95 -27.29
CA ASN A 3 17.74 -14.16 -26.35
C ASN A 3 17.13 -12.80 -26.00
N ILE A 4 16.44 -12.15 -26.95
CA ILE A 4 15.80 -10.83 -26.72
C ILE A 4 14.57 -11.02 -25.80
N ILE A 5 13.78 -12.06 -26.04
CA ILE A 5 12.62 -12.41 -25.20
C ILE A 5 13.08 -12.73 -23.76
N ALA A 6 14.16 -13.50 -23.61
CA ALA A 6 14.73 -13.84 -22.31
C ALA A 6 15.20 -12.59 -21.54
N ILE A 7 15.86 -11.65 -22.20
CA ILE A 7 16.30 -10.39 -21.59
C ILE A 7 15.09 -9.55 -21.12
N LEU A 8 14.03 -9.46 -21.93
CA LEU A 8 12.81 -8.74 -21.56
C LEU A 8 12.11 -9.37 -20.35
N LEU A 9 12.08 -10.70 -20.24
CA LEU A 9 11.53 -11.40 -19.09
C LEU A 9 12.32 -11.14 -17.80
N ILE A 10 13.65 -11.08 -17.89
CA ILE A 10 14.51 -10.77 -16.74
C ILE A 10 14.25 -9.33 -16.27
N ILE A 11 14.18 -8.37 -17.18
CA ILE A 11 13.88 -6.96 -16.84
C ILE A 11 12.50 -6.85 -16.18
N PHE A 12 11.50 -7.54 -16.72
CA PHE A 12 10.15 -7.56 -16.15
C PHE A 12 10.13 -8.17 -14.74
N ALA A 13 10.83 -9.29 -14.53
CA ALA A 13 10.94 -9.93 -13.22
C ALA A 13 11.64 -9.02 -12.18
N ILE A 14 12.72 -8.33 -12.58
CA ILE A 14 13.41 -7.36 -11.72
C ILE A 14 12.48 -6.19 -11.39
N TYR A 15 11.72 -5.69 -12.36
CA TYR A 15 10.77 -4.60 -12.15
C TYR A 15 9.69 -4.97 -11.13
N GLU A 16 9.08 -6.16 -11.26
CA GLU A 16 8.09 -6.66 -10.31
C GLU A 16 8.69 -6.85 -8.90
N ALA A 17 9.92 -7.37 -8.81
CA ALA A 17 10.62 -7.54 -7.53
C ALA A 17 10.89 -6.19 -6.84
N VAL A 18 11.43 -5.21 -7.57
CA VAL A 18 11.71 -3.86 -7.06
C VAL A 18 10.41 -3.17 -6.64
N ARG A 19 9.35 -3.29 -7.44
CA ARG A 19 8.03 -2.75 -7.10
C ARG A 19 7.47 -3.33 -5.80
N SER A 20 7.56 -4.65 -5.62
CA SER A 20 7.11 -5.32 -4.40
C SER A 20 7.90 -4.87 -3.16
N LEU A 21 9.22 -4.73 -3.30
CA LEU A 21 10.08 -4.24 -2.22
C LEU A 21 9.74 -2.79 -1.85
N ARG A 22 9.54 -1.92 -2.84
CA ARG A 22 9.15 -0.52 -2.62
C ARG A 22 7.80 -0.42 -1.93
N ASP A 23 6.81 -1.18 -2.38
CA ASP A 23 5.48 -1.20 -1.77
C ASP A 23 5.55 -1.64 -0.29
N ARG A 24 6.38 -2.64 0.04
CA ARG A 24 6.61 -3.07 1.43
C ARG A 24 7.31 -2.00 2.27
N GLY A 25 8.29 -1.30 1.71
CA GLY A 25 8.97 -0.19 2.37
C GLY A 25 8.00 0.93 2.73
N VAL A 26 7.20 1.38 1.76
CA VAL A 26 6.19 2.42 1.95
C VAL A 26 5.18 2.06 3.04
N ILE A 27 4.67 0.82 3.04
CA ILE A 27 3.76 0.35 4.11
C ILE A 27 4.45 0.45 5.48
N ARG A 28 5.69 -0.04 5.59
CA ARG A 28 6.44 -0.05 6.85
C ARG A 28 6.71 1.36 7.36
N ASP A 29 7.11 2.28 6.49
CA ASP A 29 7.43 3.66 6.86
C ASP A 29 6.17 4.38 7.38
N ILE A 30 5.03 4.21 6.69
CA ILE A 30 3.74 4.79 7.09
C ILE A 30 3.23 4.17 8.40
N LEU A 31 3.41 2.86 8.63
CA LEU A 31 3.01 2.21 9.88
C LEU A 31 3.94 2.55 11.06
N ASN A 32 5.19 2.89 10.81
CA ASN A 32 6.15 3.27 11.85
C ASN A 32 5.95 4.73 12.30
N ASP A 33 5.31 5.55 11.47
CA ASP A 33 4.97 6.93 11.80
C ASP A 33 3.61 7.02 12.51
N ARG A 34 3.64 7.34 13.81
CA ARG A 34 2.42 7.46 14.63
C ARG A 34 1.39 8.47 14.08
N PRO A 35 1.77 9.69 13.66
CA PRO A 35 0.87 10.63 13.01
C PRO A 35 0.17 10.04 11.77
N SER A 36 0.92 9.36 10.90
CA SER A 36 0.36 8.69 9.72
C SER A 36 -0.66 7.61 10.09
N VAL A 37 -0.37 6.79 11.11
CA VAL A 37 -1.32 5.80 11.63
C VAL A 37 -2.57 6.46 12.22
N GLN A 38 -2.43 7.57 12.95
CA GLN A 38 -3.58 8.33 13.47
C GLN A 38 -4.46 8.87 12.34
N LYS A 39 -3.84 9.44 11.30
CA LYS A 39 -4.56 9.94 10.13
C LYS A 39 -5.33 8.85 9.40
N ILE A 40 -4.73 7.66 9.25
CA ILE A 40 -5.43 6.49 8.68
C ILE A 40 -6.61 6.08 9.58
N ARG A 41 -6.45 6.12 10.91
CA ARG A 41 -7.56 5.83 11.85
C ARG A 41 -8.70 6.84 11.72
N GLU A 42 -8.39 8.11 11.56
CA GLU A 42 -9.37 9.17 11.33
C GLU A 42 -10.17 8.88 10.06
N ILE A 43 -9.49 8.62 8.94
CA ILE A 43 -10.11 8.25 7.66
C ILE A 43 -11.03 7.02 7.80
N ILE A 44 -10.57 5.98 8.50
CA ILE A 44 -11.37 4.77 8.76
C ILE A 44 -12.61 5.11 9.61
N SER A 45 -12.50 6.05 10.55
CA SER A 45 -13.60 6.43 11.43
C SER A 45 -14.59 7.41 10.80
N SER A 46 -14.15 8.25 9.87
CA SER A 46 -14.98 9.24 9.17
C SER A 46 -15.77 8.62 8.02
N ALA A 47 -15.27 7.53 7.45
CA ALA A 47 -15.97 6.83 6.39
C ALA A 47 -17.07 5.93 6.95
N ASN A 48 -18.29 6.09 6.44
CA ASN A 48 -19.50 5.37 6.84
C ASN A 48 -19.53 3.90 6.35
N GLY A 49 -18.45 3.14 6.56
CA GLY A 49 -18.40 1.69 6.30
C GLY A 49 -18.15 1.27 4.85
N ASP A 50 -17.87 2.20 3.93
CA ASP A 50 -17.41 1.85 2.57
C ASP A 50 -15.89 1.63 2.55
N ASP A 51 -15.49 0.37 2.71
CA ASP A 51 -14.08 -0.06 2.66
C ASP A 51 -13.37 0.36 1.35
N ALA A 52 -14.09 0.45 0.22
CA ALA A 52 -13.52 0.88 -1.05
C ALA A 52 -13.23 2.38 -1.08
N GLN A 53 -14.11 3.18 -0.47
CA GLN A 53 -13.90 4.61 -0.29
C GLN A 53 -12.73 4.88 0.66
N ILE A 54 -12.65 4.17 1.79
CA ILE A 54 -11.54 4.29 2.76
C ILE A 54 -10.19 4.04 2.08
N VAL A 55 -10.07 2.95 1.32
CA VAL A 55 -8.85 2.62 0.59
C VAL A 55 -8.50 3.69 -0.44
N LYS A 56 -9.51 4.27 -1.11
CA LYS A 56 -9.29 5.36 -2.09
C LYS A 56 -8.80 6.64 -1.40
N GLU A 57 -9.34 6.98 -0.24
CA GLU A 57 -8.92 8.15 0.56
C GLU A 57 -7.49 7.96 1.08
N ILE A 58 -7.16 6.82 1.69
CA ILE A 58 -5.78 6.50 2.12
C ILE A 58 -4.81 6.56 0.94
N ARG A 59 -5.21 6.02 -0.22
CA ARG A 59 -4.38 6.06 -1.43
C ARG A 59 -4.06 7.49 -1.85
N ASN A 60 -5.07 8.35 -1.86
CA ASN A 60 -4.94 9.75 -2.29
C ASN A 60 -4.15 10.57 -1.25
N GLU A 61 -4.39 10.34 0.03
CA GLU A 61 -3.73 11.04 1.14
C GLU A 61 -2.21 10.82 1.15
N PHE A 62 -1.79 9.56 0.99
CA PHE A 62 -0.37 9.20 1.02
C PHE A 62 0.28 9.15 -0.37
N ASN A 63 -0.47 9.44 -1.44
CA ASN A 63 -0.04 9.34 -2.84
C ASN A 63 0.65 7.99 -3.16
N ILE A 64 0.01 6.89 -2.75
CA ILE A 64 0.54 5.53 -2.87
C ILE A 64 -0.24 4.70 -3.89
N HIS A 65 0.29 3.54 -4.26
CA HIS A 65 -0.46 2.58 -5.06
C HIS A 65 -1.60 1.93 -4.27
N ARG A 66 -2.54 1.31 -5.00
CA ARG A 66 -3.71 0.64 -4.41
C ARG A 66 -3.33 -0.47 -3.43
N TYR A 67 -2.30 -1.26 -3.75
CA TYR A 67 -1.88 -2.38 -2.91
C TYR A 67 -1.38 -1.92 -1.52
N PRO A 68 -0.44 -0.96 -1.41
CA PRO A 68 -0.07 -0.35 -0.14
C PRO A 68 -1.26 0.19 0.66
N ALA A 69 -2.19 0.90 0.01
CA ALA A 69 -3.36 1.47 0.68
C ALA A 69 -4.30 0.42 1.28
N ILE A 70 -4.58 -0.67 0.54
CA ILE A 70 -5.37 -1.81 1.04
C ILE A 70 -4.70 -2.42 2.27
N ARG A 71 -3.38 -2.59 2.21
CA ARG A 71 -2.62 -3.23 3.29
C ARG A 71 -2.58 -2.36 4.55
N LEU A 72 -2.36 -1.05 4.39
CA LEU A 72 -2.43 -0.07 5.47
C LEU A 72 -3.81 -0.05 6.14
N PHE A 73 -4.88 -0.04 5.35
CA PHE A 73 -6.24 -0.15 5.87
C PHE A 73 -6.42 -1.40 6.73
N ALA A 74 -6.04 -2.58 6.20
CA ALA A 74 -6.19 -3.85 6.91
C ALA A 74 -5.36 -3.89 8.21
N ASP A 75 -4.11 -3.41 8.16
CA ASP A 75 -3.20 -3.43 9.31
C ASP A 75 -3.67 -2.46 10.40
N VAL A 76 -4.06 -1.23 10.05
CA VAL A 76 -4.56 -0.24 11.02
C VAL A 76 -5.93 -0.65 11.59
N ARG A 77 -6.82 -1.23 10.78
CA ARG A 77 -8.09 -1.77 11.24
C ARG A 77 -7.90 -2.93 12.23
N LYS A 78 -6.90 -3.79 12.02
CA LYS A 78 -6.51 -4.83 12.98
C LYS A 78 -5.95 -4.25 14.28
N MET A 79 -5.14 -3.19 14.20
CA MET A 79 -4.63 -2.49 15.40
C MET A 79 -5.73 -1.83 16.24
N LYS A 80 -6.91 -1.55 15.66
CA LYS A 80 -8.09 -1.03 16.39
C LYS A 80 -8.83 -2.12 17.19
N LYS A 81 -8.57 -3.42 16.96
CA LYS A 81 -9.11 -4.53 17.77
C LYS A 81 -8.28 -4.78 19.05
N LEU A 82 -8.03 -3.71 19.81
CA LEU A 82 -7.65 -3.75 21.23
C LEU A 82 -8.76 -3.07 22.02
#